data_AF-D8RFL6-F1
#
_entry.id   AF-D8RFL6-F1
#
_cell.length_a   1.000
_cell.length_b   1.000
_cell.length_c   1.000
_cell.angle_alpha   90.00
_cell.angle_beta   90.00
_cell.angle_gamma   90.00
#
_symmetry.space_group_name_H-M   'P 1'
#
loop_
_entity.id
_entity.type
_entity.pdbx_description
1 polymer ?
#
loop_
_entity_poly.entity_id
_entity_poly.type
_entity_poly.pdbx_seq_one_letter_code
_entity_poly.pdbx_strand_id
1 'polypeptide(L)' 'IGQWTSTVCEKCMAKLVNLNKPFKYIVTCMIMQKNGAGLVTASSCFWDPLADGSRTMRWENKTMYAIATAYAM' A
#
# COMPACT_ATOMS: atom_id res chain seq x y z
N ILE A 1 10.21 -7.19 -14.89
CA ILE A 1 10.70 -6.68 -13.58
C ILE A 1 9.49 -6.11 -12.83
N GLY A 2 9.24 -6.47 -11.56
CA GLY A 2 8.17 -5.88 -10.73
C GLY A 2 6.76 -6.53 -10.78
N GLN A 3 6.62 -7.75 -11.32
CA GLN A 3 5.29 -8.36 -11.52
C GLN A 3 4.49 -8.53 -10.22
N TRP A 4 5.14 -8.91 -9.11
CA TRP A 4 4.45 -9.08 -7.83
C TRP A 4 3.96 -7.76 -7.25
N THR A 5 4.77 -6.70 -7.28
CA THR A 5 4.36 -5.37 -6.83
C THR A 5 3.18 -4.85 -7.64
N SER A 6 3.20 -4.99 -8.97
CA SER A 6 2.06 -4.61 -9.82
C SER A 6 0.81 -5.44 -9.50
N THR A 7 0.96 -6.76 -9.38
CA THR A 7 -0.17 -7.65 -9.05
C THR A 7 -0.81 -7.29 -7.70
N VAL A 8 -0.01 -6.96 -6.69
CA VAL A 8 -0.52 -6.53 -5.38
C VAL A 8 -1.27 -5.20 -5.52
N CYS A 9 -0.68 -4.21 -6.19
CA CYS A 9 -1.34 -2.93 -6.42
C CYS A 9 -2.67 -3.08 -7.17
N GLU A 10 -2.70 -3.85 -8.26
CA GLU A 10 -3.90 -4.10 -9.07
C GLU A 10 -5.01 -4.80 -8.27
N LYS A 11 -4.66 -5.84 -7.50
CA LYS A 11 -5.64 -6.54 -6.65
C LYS A 11 -6.20 -5.65 -5.54
N CYS A 12 -5.35 -4.84 -4.90
CA CYS A 12 -5.79 -3.86 -3.91
C CYS A 12 -6.69 -2.80 -4.55
N MET A 13 -6.30 -2.26 -5.70
CA MET A 13 -7.08 -1.28 -6.45
C MET A 13 -8.46 -1.83 -6.84
N ALA A 14 -8.51 -3.03 -7.40
CA ALA A 14 -9.77 -3.67 -7.79
C ALA A 14 -10.72 -3.83 -6.58
N LYS A 15 -10.19 -4.22 -5.41
CA LYS A 15 -10.99 -4.31 -4.18
C LYS A 15 -11.51 -2.95 -3.72
N LEU A 16 -10.70 -1.90 -3.80
CA LEU A 16 -11.10 -0.55 -3.39
C LEU A 16 -12.18 0.02 -4.34
N VAL A 17 -11.99 -0.11 -5.65
CA VAL A 17 -12.97 0.33 -6.66
C VAL A 17 -14.31 -0.40 -6.48
N ASN A 18 -14.28 -1.70 -6.16
CA ASN A 18 -15.48 -2.49 -5.91
C ASN A 18 -16.29 -2.05 -4.67
N LEU A 19 -15.74 -1.19 -3.80
CA LEU A 19 -16.49 -0.61 -2.68
C LEU A 19 -17.49 0.47 -3.15
N ASN A 20 -17.41 0.92 -4.41
CA ASN A 20 -18.27 1.95 -4.99
C ASN A 20 -18.39 3.20 -4.12
N LYS A 21 -17.28 3.62 -3.50
CA LYS A 21 -17.20 4.88 -2.76
C LYS A 21 -16.57 5.94 -3.66
N PRO A 22 -17.04 7.20 -3.59
CA PRO A 22 -16.60 8.28 -4.47
C PRO A 22 -15.25 8.86 -4.03
N PHE A 23 -14.23 8.02 -3.90
CA PHE A 23 -12.87 8.43 -3.56
C PHE A 23 -11.92 8.17 -4.73
N LYS A 24 -10.88 8.99 -4.83
CA LYS A 24 -9.67 8.74 -5.59
C LYS A 24 -8.76 7.86 -4.75
N TYR A 25 -8.35 6.73 -5.33
CA TYR A 25 -7.50 5.75 -4.66
C TYR A 25 -6.07 5.80 -5.17
N ILE A 26 -5.12 5.75 -4.25
CA ILE A 26 -3.69 5.52 -4.54
C ILE A 26 -3.25 4.30 -3.75
N VAL A 27 -2.56 3.38 -4.41
CA VAL A 27 -1.97 2.20 -3.75
C VAL A 27 -0.48 2.17 -4.04
N THR A 28 0.32 2.12 -2.98
CA THR A 28 1.77 1.90 -3.07
C THR A 28 2.10 0.53 -2.48
N CYS A 29 3.01 -0.20 -3.13
CA CYS A 29 3.51 -1.49 -2.64
C CYS A 29 5.03 -1.53 -2.72
N MET A 30 5.66 -1.96 -1.64
CA MET A 30 7.09 -2.20 -1.53
C MET A 30 7.30 -3.65 -1.11
N ILE A 31 8.17 -4.36 -1.84
CA ILE A 31 8.63 -5.70 -1.46
C ILE A 31 10.15 -5.63 -1.30
N MET A 32 10.65 -6.00 -0.12
CA MET A 32 12.06 -5.96 0.23
C MET A 32 12.53 -7.35 0.69
N GLN A 33 13.69 -7.79 0.20
CA GLN A 33 14.31 -9.03 0.66
C GLN A 33 14.84 -8.89 2.10
N LYS A 34 14.61 -9.92 2.92
CA LYS A 34 15.21 -10.05 4.26
C LYS A 34 16.67 -10.47 4.12
N ASN A 35 17.57 -9.51 4.30
CA ASN A 35 19.01 -9.72 4.28
C ASN A 35 19.71 -9.14 5.53
N GLY A 36 18.96 -8.92 6.61
CA GLY A 36 19.45 -8.30 7.84
C GLY A 36 19.43 -6.77 7.86
N ALA A 37 19.07 -6.11 6.75
CA ALA A 37 18.87 -4.66 6.73
C ALA A 37 17.57 -4.25 7.45
N GLY A 38 17.59 -3.10 8.12
CA GLY A 38 16.41 -2.47 8.70
C GLY A 38 15.52 -1.82 7.64
N LEU A 39 14.22 -1.72 7.93
CA LEU A 39 13.23 -1.07 7.07
C LEU A 39 12.34 -0.15 7.90
N VAL A 40 12.30 1.14 7.54
CA VAL A 40 11.40 2.14 8.10
C VAL A 40 10.60 2.77 6.96
N THR A 41 9.28 2.80 7.08
CA THR A 41 8.38 3.43 6.12
C THR A 41 7.39 4.32 6.85
N ALA A 42 7.32 5.58 6.43
CA ALA A 42 6.39 6.59 6.93
C ALA A 42 5.78 7.34 5.74
N SER A 43 4.58 7.89 5.94
CA SER A 43 3.86 8.68 4.95
C SER A 43 3.26 9.91 5.63
N SER A 44 3.35 11.07 5.00
CA SER A 44 2.68 12.30 5.40
C SER A 44 1.87 12.84 4.22
N CYS A 45 0.69 13.38 4.48
CA CYS A 45 -0.25 13.83 3.47
C CYS A 45 -0.82 15.20 3.87
N PHE A 46 -1.07 16.05 2.87
CA PHE A 46 -1.77 17.32 3.04
C PHE A 46 -3.11 17.24 2.31
N TRP A 47 -4.17 17.02 3.07
CA TRP A 47 -5.50 16.64 2.57
C TRP A 47 -6.59 16.85 3.65
N ASP A 48 -7.86 16.61 3.34
CA ASP A 48 -8.97 16.84 4.27
C ASP A 48 -8.95 15.80 5.42
N PRO A 49 -8.79 16.21 6.69
CA PRO A 49 -8.69 15.28 7.81
C PRO A 49 -9.99 14.52 8.14
N LEU A 50 -11.15 14.95 7.61
CA LEU A 50 -12.44 14.31 7.84
C LEU A 50 -12.83 13.33 6.73
N ALA A 51 -12.47 13.65 5.50
CA ALA A 51 -12.85 12.87 4.32
C ALA A 51 -11.74 11.89 3.88
N ASP A 52 -10.48 12.28 4.04
CA ASP A 52 -9.35 11.58 3.43
C ASP A 52 -8.59 10.75 4.46
N GLY A 53 -7.99 9.64 4.02
CA GLY A 53 -7.35 8.71 4.93
C GLY A 53 -6.44 7.71 4.25
N SER A 54 -5.40 7.28 4.99
CA SER A 54 -4.48 6.24 4.54
C SER A 54 -4.47 5.04 5.48
N ARG A 55 -4.13 3.89 4.93
CA ARG A 55 -3.96 2.65 5.71
C ARG A 55 -2.77 1.87 5.20
N THR A 56 -1.82 1.63 6.09
CA THR A 56 -0.62 0.83 5.82
C THR A 56 -0.79 -0.58 6.37
N MET A 57 -0.57 -1.58 5.53
CA MET A 57 -0.51 -2.99 5.89
C MET A 57 0.92 -3.49 5.71
N ARG A 58 1.45 -4.15 6.74
CA ARG A 58 2.75 -4.82 6.69
C ARG A 58 2.53 -6.33 6.71
N TRP A 59 3.22 -7.03 5.83
CA TRP A 59 3.25 -8.47 5.73
C TRP A 59 4.70 -8.94 5.65
N GLU A 60 4.97 -10.13 6.17
CA GLU A 60 6.30 -10.72 6.12
C GLU A 60 6.24 -12.23 5.96
N ASN A 61 7.31 -12.79 5.39
CA ASN A 61 7.57 -14.23 5.42
C ASN A 61 9.04 -14.47 5.82
N LYS A 62 9.55 -15.70 5.61
CA LYS A 62 10.93 -16.06 5.96
C LYS A 62 11.99 -15.27 5.19
N THR A 63 11.69 -14.77 4.00
CA THR A 63 12.68 -14.24 3.05
C THR A 63 12.41 -12.81 2.60
N MET A 64 11.24 -12.24 2.88
CA MET A 64 10.79 -10.95 2.36
C MET A 64 9.86 -10.22 3.34
N TYR A 65 9.90 -8.88 3.27
CA TYR A 65 8.88 -7.97 3.77
C TYR A 65 8.06 -7.43 2.60
N ALA A 66 6.75 -7.31 2.78
CA ALA A 66 5.87 -6.60 1.86
C ALA A 66 5.08 -5.54 2.64
N ILE A 67 5.16 -4.29 2.20
CA ILE A 67 4.42 -3.17 2.79
C ILE A 67 3.55 -2.59 1.70
N ALA A 68 2.25 -2.50 1.95
CA ALA A 68 1.29 -1.87 1.05
C ALA A 68 0.58 -0.74 1.79
N THR A 69 0.51 0.44 1.19
CA THR A 69 -0.24 1.58 1.72
C THR A 69 -1.29 2.01 0.72
N ALA A 70 -2.54 2.06 1.16
CA ALA A 70 -3.66 2.61 0.40
C ALA A 70 -4.00 4.01 0.93
N TYR A 71 -4.32 4.92 0.03
CA TYR A 71 -4.81 6.26 0.30
C TYR A 71 -6.17 6.42 -0.38
N ALA A 72 -7.11 7.06 0.31
CA ALA A 72 -8.42 7.44 -0.20
C ALA A 72 -8.59 8.95 0.02
N MET A 73 -8.94 9.68 -1.03
CA MET A 73 -9.14 11.13 -1.07
C MET A 73 -10.24 11.54 -2.05
#